data_AF-A0A330G1I9-F1
#
_entry.id   AF-A0A330G1I9-F1
#
_cell.length_a   1.000
_cell.length_b   1.000
_cell.length_c   1.000
_cell.angle_alpha   90.00
_cell.angle_beta   90.00
_cell.angle_gamma   90.00
#
_symmetry.space_group_name_H-M   'P 1'
#
loop_
_entity.id
_entity.type
_entity.pdbx_description
1 polymer ?
#
loop_
_entity_poly.entity_id
_entity_poly.type
_entity_poly.pdbx_seq_one_letter_code
_entity_poly.pdbx_strand_id
1 'polypeptide(L)'
;MDDKAEKRQTLRQNLLEQLTRNELEGDEIRKIVASSSAIADFFDDYLVNEIFAAIEPDTLDWNAGYFDRQRKLAQSNFAEKRISHLIDVREHLIRNGIAGFAKAPVTKRTEGTNTMNMQGYLPSTNLAKMVEHGVTSMVRSALINELENNRLMDNEINKAVFWTETRVADLFVAYEENSLAGKMNNDPAQWDADYYDLQTSYLNSNFAKVRLEHLITVRNSLRLRGVKGFEHIIIKPKAQLQSQHVRPPSRQHSDSSSSQPGFLRVALMAGGALAVLAALVISLL
;
A
#
# COMPACT_ATOMS: atom_id res chain seq x y z
N MET A 1 -21.45 0.53 -12.08
CA MET A 1 -20.13 1.04 -12.52
C MET A 1 -19.63 0.10 -13.59
N ASP A 2 -19.01 0.64 -14.64
CA ASP A 2 -18.43 -0.13 -15.74
C ASP A 2 -17.18 -0.89 -15.23
N ASP A 3 -17.11 -2.21 -15.47
CA ASP A 3 -16.01 -3.09 -15.07
C ASP A 3 -14.65 -2.58 -15.61
N LYS A 4 -14.64 -1.92 -16.78
CA LYS A 4 -13.44 -1.28 -17.32
C LYS A 4 -13.00 -0.06 -16.50
N ALA A 5 -13.93 0.72 -15.96
CA ALA A 5 -13.60 1.90 -15.17
C ALA A 5 -12.98 1.51 -13.81
N GLU A 6 -13.50 0.46 -13.18
CA GLU A 6 -12.95 -0.08 -11.94
C GLU A 6 -11.53 -0.62 -12.15
N LYS A 7 -11.31 -1.40 -13.22
CA LYS A 7 -9.98 -1.92 -13.59
C LYS A 7 -8.99 -0.80 -13.90
N ARG A 8 -9.41 0.27 -14.60
CA ARG A 8 -8.56 1.45 -14.82
C ARG A 8 -8.16 2.09 -13.49
N GLN A 9 -9.11 2.28 -12.58
CA GLN A 9 -8.82 2.85 -11.26
C GLN A 9 -7.86 1.98 -10.44
N THR A 10 -8.05 0.65 -10.48
CA THR A 10 -7.13 -0.31 -9.87
C THR A 10 -5.73 -0.21 -10.47
N LEU A 11 -5.60 -0.10 -11.79
CA LEU A 11 -4.31 0.06 -12.45
C LEU A 11 -3.63 1.39 -12.07
N ARG A 12 -4.38 2.51 -12.05
CA ARG A 12 -3.88 3.82 -11.60
C ARG A 12 -3.34 3.76 -10.16
N GLN A 13 -4.10 3.15 -9.25
CA GLN A 13 -3.73 3.00 -7.86
C GLN A 13 -2.47 2.14 -7.69
N ASN A 14 -2.40 0.99 -8.37
CA ASN A 14 -1.21 0.14 -8.32
C ASN A 14 0.03 0.85 -8.87
N LEU A 15 -0.12 1.68 -9.91
CA LEU A 15 0.99 2.44 -10.47
C LEU A 15 1.52 3.48 -9.47
N LEU A 16 0.64 4.19 -8.75
CA LEU A 16 1.06 5.10 -7.67
C LEU A 16 1.77 4.38 -6.53
N GLU A 17 1.33 3.16 -6.20
CA GLU A 17 1.97 2.35 -5.17
C GLU A 17 3.37 1.92 -5.59
N GLN A 18 3.60 1.58 -6.86
CA GLN A 18 4.95 1.25 -7.33
C GLN A 18 5.93 2.41 -7.21
N LEU A 19 5.47 3.66 -7.31
CA LEU A 19 6.32 4.83 -7.09
C LEU A 19 6.87 4.89 -5.66
N THR A 20 6.17 4.31 -4.68
CA THR A 20 6.61 4.24 -3.28
C THR A 20 7.41 2.99 -2.91
N ARG A 21 7.50 2.02 -3.83
CA ARG A 21 8.18 0.74 -3.59
C ARG A 21 9.55 0.79 -4.24
N ASN A 22 10.61 0.40 -3.54
CA ASN A 22 11.96 0.25 -4.13
C ASN A 22 12.14 -1.10 -4.86
N GLU A 23 11.03 -1.74 -5.25
CA GLU A 23 10.98 -3.08 -5.85
C GLU A 23 11.21 -3.04 -7.38
N LEU A 24 10.75 -1.97 -8.05
CA LEU A 24 10.92 -1.78 -9.50
C LEU A 24 11.90 -0.65 -9.81
N GLU A 25 12.70 -0.85 -10.85
CA GLU A 25 13.54 0.23 -11.40
C GLU A 25 12.66 1.27 -12.10
N GLY A 26 13.11 2.53 -12.13
CA GLY A 26 12.34 3.59 -12.78
C GLY A 26 12.09 3.31 -14.27
N ASP A 27 13.05 2.70 -14.97
CA ASP A 27 12.89 2.24 -16.35
C ASP A 27 11.77 1.20 -16.53
N GLU A 28 11.55 0.34 -15.53
CA GLU A 28 10.48 -0.65 -15.56
C GLU A 28 9.12 0.03 -15.37
N ILE A 29 9.03 0.98 -14.43
CA ILE A 29 7.83 1.77 -14.21
C ILE A 29 7.49 2.61 -15.47
N ARG A 30 8.49 3.22 -16.12
CA ARG A 30 8.30 3.97 -17.37
C ARG A 30 7.74 3.11 -18.49
N LYS A 31 8.15 1.84 -18.61
CA LYS A 31 7.58 0.92 -19.60
C LYS A 31 6.10 0.64 -19.34
N ILE A 32 5.69 0.54 -18.08
CA ILE A 32 4.29 0.35 -17.71
C ILE A 32 3.48 1.62 -18.02
N VAL A 33 4.00 2.79 -17.69
CA VAL A 33 3.40 4.09 -18.04
C VAL A 33 3.19 4.21 -19.55
N ALA A 34 4.24 3.98 -20.34
CA ALA A 34 4.17 4.06 -21.80
C ALA A 34 3.17 3.06 -22.40
N SER A 35 3.09 1.85 -21.84
CA SER A 35 2.10 0.84 -22.26
C SER A 35 0.67 1.24 -21.90
N SER A 36 0.51 2.01 -20.83
CA SER A 36 -0.81 2.47 -20.37
C SER A 36 -1.35 3.64 -21.19
N SER A 37 -0.48 4.36 -21.92
CA SER A 37 -0.89 5.43 -22.86
C SER A 37 -1.71 4.91 -24.05
N ALA A 38 -1.67 3.60 -24.32
CA ALA A 38 -2.52 2.96 -25.32
C ALA A 38 -3.95 2.68 -24.83
N ILE A 39 -4.23 2.82 -23.53
CA ILE A 39 -5.56 2.67 -22.95
C ILE A 39 -6.29 4.00 -23.05
N ALA A 40 -7.46 4.01 -23.70
CA ALA A 40 -8.29 5.21 -23.83
C ALA A 40 -8.68 5.79 -22.46
N ASP A 41 -8.60 7.11 -22.34
CA ASP A 41 -8.93 7.89 -21.13
C ASP A 41 -8.16 7.43 -19.87
N PHE A 42 -6.98 6.82 -20.04
CA PHE A 42 -6.21 6.33 -18.91
C PHE A 42 -5.47 7.43 -18.16
N PHE A 43 -4.99 8.46 -18.85
CA PHE A 43 -4.40 9.65 -18.23
C PHE A 43 -5.34 10.83 -18.33
N ASP A 44 -5.41 11.61 -17.26
CA ASP A 44 -6.12 12.88 -17.26
C ASP A 44 -5.21 13.99 -17.84
N ASP A 45 -5.81 15.09 -18.30
CA ASP A 45 -5.06 16.28 -18.66
C ASP A 45 -4.25 16.80 -17.45
N TYR A 46 -3.07 17.33 -17.70
CA TYR A 46 -2.27 17.94 -16.64
C TYR A 46 -2.88 19.27 -16.19
N LEU A 47 -3.29 19.35 -14.92
CA LEU A 47 -3.92 20.53 -14.33
C LEU A 47 -2.99 21.27 -13.38
N VAL A 48 -3.02 22.61 -13.45
CA VAL A 48 -2.40 23.53 -12.49
C VAL A 48 -3.42 24.57 -12.09
N ASN A 49 -3.76 24.62 -10.80
CA ASN A 49 -4.70 25.58 -10.22
C ASN A 49 -4.51 25.65 -8.69
N GLU A 50 -5.45 26.30 -7.99
CA GLU A 50 -5.42 26.45 -6.52
C GLU A 50 -5.42 25.11 -5.75
N ILE A 51 -5.86 24.02 -6.38
CA ILE A 51 -5.92 22.67 -5.80
C ILE A 51 -4.70 21.84 -6.25
N PHE A 52 -4.34 21.92 -7.53
CA PHE A 52 -3.25 21.16 -8.13
C PHE A 52 -2.01 22.03 -8.29
N ALA A 53 -1.09 21.92 -7.33
CA ALA A 53 0.22 22.56 -7.43
C ALA A 53 0.98 22.10 -8.68
N ALA A 54 1.73 23.02 -9.27
CA ALA A 54 2.60 22.74 -10.41
C ALA A 54 3.71 21.74 -10.02
N ILE A 55 4.21 21.02 -11.02
CA ILE A 55 5.48 20.30 -10.91
C ILE A 55 6.63 21.33 -10.86
N GLU A 56 7.65 21.03 -10.07
CA GLU A 56 8.80 21.89 -9.83
C GLU A 56 9.95 21.33 -10.66
N PRO A 57 10.44 22.03 -11.69
CA PRO A 57 11.55 21.54 -12.50
C PRO A 57 12.90 21.55 -11.78
N ASP A 58 13.10 22.40 -10.76
CA ASP A 58 14.38 22.48 -10.06
C ASP A 58 14.56 21.31 -9.09
N THR A 59 15.61 20.53 -9.32
CA THR A 59 15.98 19.39 -8.49
C THR A 59 16.38 19.76 -7.06
N LEU A 60 16.72 21.03 -6.80
CA LEU A 60 17.04 21.51 -5.44
C LEU A 60 15.84 21.41 -4.49
N ASP A 61 14.62 21.53 -5.02
CA ASP A 61 13.38 21.45 -4.26
C ASP A 61 12.84 20.01 -4.16
N TRP A 62 13.51 19.05 -4.80
CA TRP A 62 13.11 17.64 -4.83
C TRP A 62 13.54 16.94 -3.54
N ASN A 63 12.59 16.83 -2.61
CA ASN A 63 12.74 16.09 -1.37
C ASN A 63 11.57 15.09 -1.18
N ALA A 64 11.65 14.23 -0.17
CA ALA A 64 10.62 13.23 0.11
C ALA A 64 9.23 13.87 0.36
N GLY A 65 9.18 15.02 1.05
CA GLY A 65 7.92 15.75 1.28
C GLY A 65 7.32 16.31 -0.01
N TYR A 66 8.17 16.78 -0.93
CA TYR A 66 7.75 17.19 -2.28
C TYR A 66 7.19 16.00 -3.07
N PHE A 67 7.90 14.87 -3.07
CA PHE A 67 7.45 13.63 -3.71
C PHE A 67 6.07 13.18 -3.19
N ASP A 68 5.87 13.14 -1.87
CA ASP A 68 4.59 12.72 -1.28
C ASP A 68 3.44 13.68 -1.60
N ARG A 69 3.69 15.00 -1.59
CA ARG A 69 2.69 15.98 -2.01
C ARG A 69 2.28 15.76 -3.47
N GLN A 70 3.25 15.62 -4.37
CA GLN A 70 2.97 15.37 -5.79
C GLN A 70 2.25 14.03 -6.02
N ARG A 71 2.58 13.00 -5.24
CA ARG A 71 1.91 11.70 -5.26
C ARG A 71 0.44 11.80 -4.83
N LYS A 72 0.15 12.54 -3.76
CA LYS A 72 -1.23 12.81 -3.32
C LYS A 72 -2.02 13.56 -4.39
N LEU A 73 -1.42 14.57 -5.02
CA LEU A 73 -2.06 15.27 -6.14
C LEU A 73 -2.34 14.33 -7.33
N ALA A 74 -1.46 13.36 -7.59
CA ALA A 74 -1.64 12.36 -8.64
C ALA A 74 -2.80 11.39 -8.38
N GLN A 75 -3.29 11.25 -7.14
CA GLN A 75 -4.49 10.46 -6.83
C GLN A 75 -5.78 11.11 -7.39
N SER A 76 -5.79 12.44 -7.52
CA SER A 76 -6.96 13.21 -7.96
C SER A 76 -6.78 13.88 -9.33
N ASN A 77 -5.54 14.01 -9.83
CA ASN A 77 -5.22 14.40 -11.19
C ASN A 77 -4.14 13.44 -11.74
N PHE A 78 -4.58 12.31 -12.29
CA PHE A 78 -3.72 11.23 -12.74
C PHE A 78 -3.19 11.53 -14.15
N ALA A 79 -2.35 12.56 -14.25
CA ALA A 79 -1.77 13.01 -15.51
C ALA A 79 -0.43 12.33 -15.78
N GLU A 80 -0.20 11.87 -17.01
CA GLU A 80 1.06 11.22 -17.45
C GLU A 80 2.29 12.07 -17.11
N LYS A 81 2.19 13.39 -17.30
CA LYS A 81 3.23 14.36 -16.97
C LYS A 81 3.61 14.33 -15.49
N ARG A 82 2.62 14.23 -14.59
CA ARG A 82 2.84 14.20 -13.12
C ARG A 82 3.41 12.85 -12.68
N ILE A 83 2.93 11.76 -13.26
CA ILE A 83 3.44 10.41 -13.01
C ILE A 83 4.90 10.30 -13.46
N SER A 84 5.21 10.77 -14.66
CA SER A 84 6.59 10.78 -15.18
C SER A 84 7.52 11.60 -14.29
N HIS A 85 7.06 12.78 -13.86
CA HIS A 85 7.80 13.63 -12.93
C HIS A 85 8.04 12.93 -11.58
N LEU A 86 7.04 12.21 -11.04
CA LEU A 86 7.23 11.44 -9.81
C LEU A 86 8.27 10.33 -9.96
N ILE A 87 8.38 9.70 -11.14
CA ILE A 87 9.46 8.73 -11.42
C ILE A 87 10.82 9.44 -11.39
N ASP A 88 10.95 10.61 -12.04
CA ASP A 88 12.19 11.39 -12.06
C ASP A 88 12.63 11.81 -10.65
N VAL A 89 11.67 12.31 -9.84
CA VAL A 89 11.89 12.70 -8.45
C VAL A 89 12.31 11.49 -7.62
N ARG A 90 11.61 10.36 -7.76
CA ARG A 90 11.99 9.11 -7.08
C ARG A 90 13.42 8.71 -7.42
N GLU A 91 13.78 8.66 -8.69
CA GLU A 91 15.14 8.29 -9.13
C GLU A 91 16.20 9.27 -8.62
N HIS A 92 15.88 10.55 -8.54
CA HIS A 92 16.74 11.54 -7.90
C HIS A 92 16.94 11.22 -6.40
N LEU A 93 15.87 10.92 -5.66
CA LEU A 93 15.96 10.58 -4.23
C LEU A 93 16.75 9.28 -4.00
N ILE A 94 16.58 8.27 -4.87
CA ILE A 94 17.37 7.02 -4.82
C ILE A 94 18.85 7.32 -5.04
N ARG A 95 19.20 8.06 -6.10
CA ARG A 95 20.60 8.38 -6.47
C ARG A 95 21.32 9.18 -5.39
N ASN A 96 20.61 10.05 -4.68
CA ASN A 96 21.16 10.83 -3.59
C ASN A 96 21.15 10.09 -2.24
N GLY A 97 20.81 8.78 -2.23
CA GLY A 97 20.84 7.96 -1.03
C GLY A 97 19.86 8.40 0.04
N ILE A 98 18.77 9.07 -0.35
CA ILE A 98 17.73 9.51 0.58
C ILE A 98 17.10 8.26 1.20
N ALA A 99 17.21 8.14 2.54
CA ALA A 99 16.63 7.03 3.30
C ALA A 99 15.13 6.87 2.97
N GLY A 100 14.63 5.63 2.90
CA GLY A 100 13.28 5.33 2.38
C GLY A 100 13.22 5.12 0.86
N PHE A 101 14.19 5.63 0.10
CA PHE A 101 14.34 5.41 -1.34
C PHE A 101 15.58 4.55 -1.66
N ALA A 102 16.56 4.46 -0.75
CA ALA A 102 17.72 3.59 -0.91
C ALA A 102 17.35 2.09 -0.93
N LYS A 103 18.03 1.29 -1.77
CA LYS A 103 17.96 -0.18 -1.74
C LYS A 103 18.61 -0.70 -0.45
N ALA A 104 17.84 -1.36 0.41
CA ALA A 104 18.37 -1.94 1.65
C ALA A 104 19.23 -3.20 1.37
N PRO A 105 20.40 -3.36 2.01
CA PRO A 105 21.10 -4.64 2.07
C PRO A 105 20.47 -5.56 3.13
N VAL A 106 20.32 -6.83 2.80
CA VAL A 106 19.71 -7.84 3.66
C VAL A 106 20.70 -8.28 4.75
N THR A 107 20.39 -8.03 6.02
CA THR A 107 21.07 -8.67 7.16
C THR A 107 20.07 -9.22 8.17
N LYS A 108 20.20 -10.52 8.44
CA LYS A 108 19.38 -11.35 9.35
C LYS A 108 19.42 -10.87 10.80
N ARG A 109 18.29 -10.98 11.53
CA ARG A 109 18.26 -10.89 13.00
C ARG A 109 17.24 -11.79 13.70
N THR A 110 17.55 -11.95 14.98
CA THR A 110 17.24 -12.92 16.04
C THR A 110 15.81 -12.88 16.61
N GLU A 111 15.31 -14.05 17.02
CA GLU A 111 13.99 -14.30 17.65
C GLU A 111 13.95 -13.96 19.16
N GLY A 112 12.79 -13.51 19.65
CA GLY A 112 12.46 -13.37 21.08
C GLY A 112 11.06 -13.94 21.37
N THR A 113 10.99 -14.92 22.27
CA THR A 113 9.77 -15.70 22.59
C THR A 113 8.86 -15.01 23.62
N ASN A 114 7.72 -14.50 23.17
CA ASN A 114 6.54 -14.18 24.00
C ASN A 114 5.35 -15.02 23.48
N THR A 115 4.80 -15.93 24.29
CA THR A 115 3.72 -16.84 23.84
C THR A 115 2.35 -16.17 23.97
N MET A 116 1.85 -15.59 22.88
CA MET A 116 0.51 -15.00 22.80
C MET A 116 -0.58 -16.09 22.71
N ASN A 117 -1.72 -15.93 23.41
CA ASN A 117 -2.84 -16.87 23.32
C ASN A 117 -3.60 -16.69 21.99
N MET A 118 -3.43 -17.68 21.10
CA MET A 118 -4.00 -17.70 19.75
C MET A 118 -5.28 -18.54 19.61
N GLN A 119 -5.84 -19.05 20.72
CA GLN A 119 -7.00 -19.94 20.65
C GLN A 119 -8.19 -19.28 19.95
N GLY A 120 -8.71 -19.94 18.91
CA GLY A 120 -9.87 -19.47 18.14
C GLY A 120 -9.65 -18.24 17.28
N TYR A 121 -8.41 -17.76 17.13
CA TYR A 121 -8.12 -16.63 16.25
C TYR A 121 -8.16 -17.04 14.78
N LEU A 122 -8.82 -16.22 13.96
CA LEU A 122 -8.78 -16.29 12.51
C LEU A 122 -8.41 -14.90 11.96
N PRO A 123 -7.43 -14.79 11.05
CA PRO A 123 -7.12 -13.52 10.38
C PRO A 123 -8.28 -13.06 9.50
N SER A 124 -8.33 -11.77 9.17
CA SER A 124 -9.25 -11.29 8.15
C SER A 124 -8.93 -11.93 6.79
N THR A 125 -9.93 -11.99 5.90
CA THR A 125 -9.74 -12.50 4.53
C THR A 125 -8.64 -11.74 3.79
N ASN A 126 -8.54 -10.43 4.00
CA ASN A 126 -7.51 -9.61 3.37
C ASN A 126 -6.11 -9.98 3.88
N LEU A 127 -5.93 -10.05 5.20
CA LEU A 127 -4.65 -10.38 5.81
C LEU A 127 -4.19 -11.79 5.46
N ALA A 128 -5.10 -12.77 5.51
CA ALA A 128 -4.83 -14.15 5.10
C ALA A 128 -4.33 -14.22 3.66
N LYS A 129 -5.05 -13.56 2.74
CA LYS A 129 -4.70 -13.52 1.32
C LYS A 129 -3.34 -12.87 1.08
N MET A 130 -3.02 -11.78 1.78
CA MET A 130 -1.70 -11.12 1.63
C MET A 130 -0.56 -11.99 2.15
N VAL A 131 -0.77 -12.76 3.23
CA VAL A 131 0.23 -13.73 3.70
C VAL A 131 0.40 -14.89 2.73
N GLU A 132 -0.69 -15.41 2.15
CA GLU A 132 -0.63 -16.46 1.12
C GLU A 132 0.13 -16.00 -0.14
N HIS A 133 0.00 -14.72 -0.53
CA HIS A 133 0.75 -14.16 -1.64
C HIS A 133 2.26 -14.05 -1.37
N GLY A 134 2.70 -14.14 -0.12
CA GLY A 134 4.12 -14.23 0.25
C GLY A 134 4.94 -12.95 0.04
N VAL A 135 4.29 -11.82 -0.26
CA VAL A 135 4.98 -10.53 -0.45
C VAL A 135 4.92 -9.73 0.85
N THR A 136 6.07 -9.54 1.49
CA THR A 136 6.17 -8.87 2.80
C THR A 136 5.51 -7.48 2.81
N SER A 137 5.68 -6.68 1.75
CA SER A 137 5.06 -5.35 1.65
C SER A 137 3.52 -5.41 1.67
N MET A 138 2.91 -6.43 1.05
CA MET A 138 1.45 -6.63 1.09
C MET A 138 0.96 -7.01 2.48
N VAL A 139 1.74 -7.82 3.22
CA VAL A 139 1.42 -8.19 4.60
C VAL A 139 1.49 -6.98 5.52
N ARG A 140 2.50 -6.11 5.33
CA ARG A 140 2.62 -4.83 6.05
C ARG A 140 1.42 -3.92 5.82
N SER A 141 1.02 -3.74 4.55
CA SER A 141 -0.18 -2.95 4.21
C SER A 141 -1.45 -3.56 4.81
N ALA A 142 -1.60 -4.88 4.79
CA ALA A 142 -2.73 -5.53 5.43
C ALA A 142 -2.75 -5.31 6.95
N LEU A 143 -1.60 -5.33 7.64
CA LEU A 143 -1.51 -5.01 9.06
C LEU A 143 -1.88 -3.56 9.37
N ILE A 144 -1.51 -2.61 8.51
CA ILE A 144 -1.95 -1.21 8.63
C ILE A 144 -3.48 -1.11 8.47
N ASN A 145 -4.06 -1.84 7.51
CA ASN A 145 -5.52 -1.89 7.36
C ASN A 145 -6.21 -2.48 8.60
N GLU A 146 -5.62 -3.50 9.25
CA GLU A 146 -6.17 -4.02 10.53
C GLU A 146 -6.07 -2.97 11.65
N LEU A 147 -4.97 -2.21 11.70
CA LEU A 147 -4.76 -1.13 12.65
C LEU A 147 -5.82 -0.02 12.47
N GLU A 148 -6.10 0.38 11.24
CA GLU A 148 -7.08 1.43 10.90
C GLU A 148 -8.55 0.96 11.02
N ASN A 149 -8.79 -0.36 11.11
CA ASN A 149 -10.13 -0.90 11.23
C ASN A 149 -10.70 -0.71 12.64
N ASN A 150 -11.50 0.33 12.84
CA ASN A 150 -12.15 0.66 14.13
C ASN A 150 -13.11 -0.39 14.69
N ARG A 151 -13.44 -1.43 13.90
CA ARG A 151 -14.19 -2.60 14.40
C ARG A 151 -13.33 -3.54 15.21
N LEU A 152 -12.00 -3.49 15.08
CA LEU A 152 -11.10 -4.37 15.81
C LEU A 152 -10.67 -3.77 17.14
N MET A 153 -10.61 -4.64 18.14
CA MET A 153 -9.99 -4.38 19.43
C MET A 153 -8.48 -4.56 19.36
N ASP A 154 -7.77 -3.93 20.30
CA ASP A 154 -6.31 -4.01 20.43
C ASP A 154 -5.79 -5.45 20.52
N ASN A 155 -6.48 -6.30 21.29
CA ASN A 155 -6.13 -7.72 21.41
C ASN A 155 -6.29 -8.49 20.08
N GLU A 156 -7.24 -8.11 19.22
CA GLU A 156 -7.43 -8.72 17.90
C GLU A 156 -6.31 -8.30 16.93
N ILE A 157 -5.92 -7.03 16.95
CA ILE A 157 -4.80 -6.52 16.14
C ILE A 157 -3.48 -7.14 16.61
N ASN A 158 -3.24 -7.26 17.92
CA ASN A 158 -2.05 -7.92 18.44
C ASN A 158 -1.97 -9.42 18.04
N LYS A 159 -3.11 -10.12 18.00
CA LYS A 159 -3.16 -11.49 17.45
C LYS A 159 -2.82 -11.52 15.96
N ALA A 160 -3.25 -10.52 15.17
CA ALA A 160 -2.90 -10.38 13.76
C ALA A 160 -1.39 -10.19 13.56
N VAL A 161 -0.78 -9.31 14.38
CA VAL A 161 0.68 -9.08 14.41
C VAL A 161 1.43 -10.37 14.73
N PHE A 162 1.06 -11.07 15.81
CA PHE A 162 1.70 -12.33 16.19
C PHE A 162 1.51 -13.43 15.11
N TRP A 163 0.32 -13.53 14.54
CA TRP A 163 0.00 -14.52 13.51
C TRP A 163 0.83 -14.32 12.23
N THR A 164 1.02 -13.08 11.81
CA THR A 164 1.83 -12.73 10.63
C THR A 164 3.32 -12.87 10.88
N GLU A 165 3.81 -12.45 12.04
CA GLU A 165 5.23 -12.57 12.43
C GLU A 165 5.72 -14.02 12.38
N THR A 166 4.88 -14.96 12.82
CA THR A 166 5.20 -16.40 12.80
C THR A 166 5.20 -17.03 11.41
N ARG A 167 4.80 -16.29 10.37
CA ARG A 167 4.62 -16.81 8.99
C ARG A 167 5.44 -16.09 7.94
N VAL A 168 5.80 -14.83 8.19
CA VAL A 168 6.45 -13.98 7.21
C VAL A 168 7.82 -13.59 7.75
N ALA A 169 8.85 -14.21 7.19
CA ALA A 169 10.22 -13.83 7.47
C ALA A 169 10.45 -12.35 7.10
N ASP A 170 11.28 -11.67 7.89
CA ASP A 170 11.64 -10.26 7.68
C ASP A 170 10.44 -9.30 7.63
N LEU A 171 9.31 -9.68 8.25
CA LEU A 171 8.11 -8.85 8.32
C LEU A 171 8.40 -7.49 8.95
N PHE A 172 9.14 -7.49 10.05
CA PHE A 172 9.54 -6.28 10.76
C PHE A 172 11.01 -5.95 10.51
N VAL A 173 11.28 -4.65 10.42
CA VAL A 173 12.65 -4.13 10.40
C VAL A 173 13.04 -3.63 11.79
N ALA A 174 14.33 -3.37 11.99
CA ALA A 174 14.81 -2.72 13.20
C ALA A 174 14.18 -1.32 13.34
N TYR A 175 13.88 -0.93 14.58
CA TYR A 175 13.50 0.44 14.88
C TYR A 175 14.68 1.38 14.62
N GLU A 176 14.41 2.44 13.89
CA GLU A 176 15.34 3.54 13.70
C GLU A 176 14.62 4.88 13.72
N GLU A 177 15.33 5.89 14.22
CA GLU A 177 14.96 7.29 14.12
C GLU A 177 15.77 7.88 12.97
N ASN A 178 15.08 8.43 11.99
CA ASN A 178 15.71 9.00 10.80
C ASN A 178 14.93 10.23 10.33
N SER A 179 15.34 10.83 9.22
CA SER A 179 14.71 12.03 8.67
C SER A 179 13.24 11.84 8.26
N LEU A 180 12.79 10.60 8.04
CA LEU A 180 11.44 10.23 7.64
C LEU A 180 10.59 9.63 8.78
N ALA A 181 11.23 9.17 9.85
CA ALA A 181 10.58 8.50 10.96
C ALA A 181 11.14 9.06 12.26
N GLY A 182 10.48 10.10 12.78
CA GLY A 182 10.84 10.70 14.05
C GLY A 182 10.59 9.78 15.24
N LYS A 183 11.15 10.18 16.37
CA LYS A 183 11.01 9.51 17.67
C LYS A 183 9.54 9.34 18.07
N MET A 184 9.23 8.22 18.73
CA MET A 184 7.94 8.01 19.38
C MET A 184 7.89 8.78 20.71
N ASN A 185 6.83 9.56 20.91
CA ASN A 185 6.55 10.21 22.18
C ASN A 185 5.79 9.22 23.07
N ASN A 186 6.27 9.00 24.30
CA ASN A 186 5.67 8.06 25.24
C ASN A 186 4.73 8.74 26.25
N ASP A 187 4.52 10.06 26.16
CA ASP A 187 3.57 10.79 27.01
C ASP A 187 2.14 10.71 26.43
N PRO A 188 1.20 9.99 27.08
CA PRO A 188 -0.17 9.85 26.58
C PRO A 188 -0.95 11.16 26.49
N ALA A 189 -0.54 12.20 27.23
CA ALA A 189 -1.16 13.52 27.16
C ALA A 189 -0.87 14.23 25.82
N GLN A 190 0.20 13.83 25.13
CA GLN A 190 0.62 14.39 23.84
C GLN A 190 0.13 13.56 22.65
N TRP A 191 -0.68 12.53 22.89
CA TRP A 191 -1.26 11.73 21.83
C TRP A 191 -2.60 12.32 21.41
N ASP A 192 -2.67 12.83 20.19
CA ASP A 192 -3.90 13.24 19.51
C ASP A 192 -4.02 12.52 18.15
N ALA A 193 -5.03 12.88 17.36
CA ALA A 193 -5.23 12.29 16.04
C ALA A 193 -4.06 12.60 15.09
N ASP A 194 -3.53 13.82 15.13
CA ASP A 194 -2.41 14.25 14.30
C ASP A 194 -1.13 13.47 14.63
N TYR A 195 -0.89 13.21 15.93
CA TYR A 195 0.19 12.36 16.39
C TYR A 195 0.04 10.93 15.86
N TYR A 196 -1.16 10.37 15.91
CA TYR A 196 -1.44 9.03 15.37
C TYR A 196 -1.19 8.96 13.86
N ASP A 197 -1.67 9.93 13.08
CA ASP A 197 -1.49 9.99 11.63
C ASP A 197 0.00 10.15 11.24
N LEU A 198 0.72 10.98 11.99
CA LEU A 198 2.16 11.16 11.84
C LEU A 198 2.91 9.85 12.11
N GLN A 199 2.59 9.16 13.21
CA GLN A 199 3.22 7.89 13.55
C GLN A 199 2.88 6.78 12.54
N THR A 200 1.67 6.78 11.97
CA THR A 200 1.28 5.86 10.89
C THR A 200 2.10 6.11 9.62
N SER A 201 2.37 7.38 9.31
CA SER A 201 3.27 7.76 8.22
C SER A 201 4.71 7.28 8.48
N TYR A 202 5.17 7.42 9.72
CA TYR A 202 6.49 6.92 10.13
C TYR A 202 6.57 5.39 10.09
N LEU A 203 5.49 4.68 10.41
CA LEU A 203 5.41 3.22 10.29
C LEU A 203 5.56 2.75 8.84
N ASN A 204 5.00 3.48 7.88
CA ASN A 204 5.19 3.18 6.46
C ASN A 204 6.67 3.33 6.03
N SER A 205 7.40 4.27 6.64
CA SER A 205 8.81 4.53 6.34
C SER A 205 9.76 3.58 7.06
N ASN A 206 9.43 3.18 8.30
CA ASN A 206 10.16 2.22 9.10
C ASN A 206 9.17 1.27 9.76
N PHE A 207 8.91 0.13 9.10
CA PHE A 207 7.94 -0.88 9.56
C PHE A 207 8.50 -1.72 10.72
N ALA A 208 8.82 -1.04 11.82
CA ALA A 208 9.34 -1.65 13.03
C ALA A 208 8.19 -2.11 13.93
N LYS A 209 8.34 -3.31 14.49
CA LYS A 209 7.34 -3.92 15.38
C LYS A 209 6.94 -2.99 16.53
N VAL A 210 7.95 -2.41 17.20
CA VAL A 210 7.74 -1.50 18.34
C VAL A 210 6.92 -0.25 17.97
N ARG A 211 6.99 0.20 16.71
CA ARG A 211 6.19 1.35 16.23
C ARG A 211 4.75 0.96 15.94
N LEU A 212 4.54 -0.23 15.39
CA LEU A 212 3.19 -0.78 15.21
C LEU A 212 2.51 -1.03 16.56
N GLU A 213 3.22 -1.62 17.52
CA GLU A 213 2.72 -1.84 18.88
C GLU A 213 2.40 -0.52 19.58
N HIS A 214 3.26 0.48 19.45
CA HIS A 214 3.01 1.83 19.94
C HIS A 214 1.73 2.43 19.35
N LEU A 215 1.53 2.33 18.03
CA LEU A 215 0.32 2.80 17.37
C LEU A 215 -0.95 2.09 17.85
N ILE A 216 -0.89 0.79 18.17
CA ILE A 216 -2.01 0.06 18.78
C ILE A 216 -2.36 0.69 20.15
N THR A 217 -1.36 1.00 20.97
CA THR A 217 -1.55 1.68 22.26
C THR A 217 -2.13 3.09 22.11
N VAL A 218 -1.58 3.89 21.20
CA VAL A 218 -2.04 5.26 20.91
C VAL A 218 -3.50 5.25 20.46
N ARG A 219 -3.83 4.38 19.50
CA ARG A 219 -5.20 4.20 19.00
C ARG A 219 -6.18 3.86 20.12
N ASN A 220 -5.81 2.94 21.02
CA ASN A 220 -6.66 2.56 22.14
C ASN A 220 -6.87 3.74 23.12
N SER A 221 -5.82 4.52 23.40
CA SER A 221 -5.93 5.75 24.22
C SER A 221 -6.87 6.78 23.60
N LEU A 222 -6.79 7.00 22.28
CA LEU A 222 -7.67 7.92 21.56
C LEU A 222 -9.14 7.45 21.60
N ARG A 223 -9.36 6.13 21.43
CA ARG A 223 -10.67 5.50 21.57
C ARG A 223 -11.27 5.69 22.96
N LEU A 224 -10.51 5.39 24.02
CA LEU A 224 -10.98 5.49 25.41
C LEU A 224 -11.34 6.94 25.80
N ARG A 225 -10.66 7.92 25.19
CA ARG A 225 -10.99 9.35 25.33
C ARG A 225 -12.14 9.82 24.43
N GLY A 226 -12.69 8.95 23.58
CA GLY A 226 -13.78 9.29 22.68
C GLY A 226 -13.39 10.28 21.59
N VAL A 227 -12.13 10.27 21.13
CA VAL A 227 -11.68 11.11 20.03
C VAL A 227 -12.40 10.69 18.75
N LYS A 228 -12.97 11.67 18.04
CA LYS A 228 -13.69 11.47 16.79
C LYS A 228 -12.82 10.74 15.76
N GLY A 229 -13.34 9.68 15.16
CA GLY A 229 -12.62 8.84 14.20
C GLY A 229 -11.90 7.64 14.82
N PHE A 230 -11.93 7.47 16.15
CA PHE A 230 -11.32 6.34 16.87
C PHE A 230 -12.33 5.51 17.66
N GLU A 231 -13.61 5.89 17.61
CA GLU A 231 -14.67 5.19 18.31
C GLU A 231 -14.79 3.74 17.83
N HIS A 232 -15.09 2.83 18.76
CA HIS A 232 -15.31 1.44 18.40
C HIS A 232 -16.60 1.28 17.60
N ILE A 233 -16.49 0.72 16.39
CA ILE A 233 -17.66 0.50 15.53
C ILE A 233 -18.30 -0.83 15.89
N ILE A 234 -19.42 -0.77 16.61
CA ILE A 234 -20.27 -1.93 16.89
C ILE A 234 -21.25 -2.10 15.74
N ILE A 235 -21.07 -3.14 14.92
CA ILE A 235 -22.09 -3.53 13.94
C ILE A 235 -23.14 -4.39 14.64
N LYS A 236 -24.34 -3.85 14.85
CA LYS A 236 -25.49 -4.67 15.24
C LYS A 236 -25.84 -5.60 14.08
N PRO A 237 -26.00 -6.93 14.30
CA PRO A 237 -26.38 -7.84 13.23
C PRO A 237 -27.71 -7.39 12.61
N LYS A 238 -27.70 -7.14 11.30
CA LYS A 238 -28.92 -6.88 10.53
C LYS A 238 -29.63 -8.23 10.34
N ALA A 239 -30.86 -8.35 10.84
CA ALA A 239 -31.69 -9.54 10.62
C ALA A 239 -31.78 -9.85 9.12
N GLN A 240 -31.41 -11.07 8.74
CA GLN A 240 -31.43 -11.55 7.36
C GLN A 240 -32.88 -11.65 6.85
N LEU A 241 -33.24 -10.83 5.87
CA LEU A 241 -34.35 -11.14 4.97
C LEU A 241 -33.80 -12.03 3.85
N GLN A 242 -34.20 -13.31 3.88
CA GLN A 242 -33.95 -14.29 2.82
C GLN A 242 -34.53 -13.77 1.50
N SER A 243 -33.72 -13.76 0.45
CA SER A 243 -34.20 -13.59 -0.93
C SER A 243 -33.75 -14.80 -1.75
N GLN A 244 -34.74 -15.39 -2.41
CA GLN A 244 -34.71 -16.70 -3.04
C GLN A 244 -33.83 -16.76 -4.29
N HIS A 245 -33.29 -17.95 -4.49
CA HIS A 245 -32.51 -18.43 -5.62
C HIS A 245 -33.29 -18.39 -6.95
N VAL A 246 -32.70 -17.86 -8.02
CA VAL A 246 -33.04 -18.24 -9.41
C VAL A 246 -31.75 -18.29 -10.25
N ARG A 247 -31.48 -19.46 -10.84
CA ARG A 247 -30.49 -19.73 -11.91
C ARG A 247 -31.24 -19.69 -13.26
N PRO A 248 -30.63 -19.36 -14.43
CA PRO A 248 -29.89 -20.36 -15.26
C PRO A 248 -28.85 -19.70 -16.24
N PRO A 249 -28.41 -20.31 -17.37
CA PRO A 249 -27.57 -21.51 -17.58
C PRO A 249 -26.25 -21.23 -18.38
N SER A 250 -25.42 -22.27 -18.53
CA SER A 250 -24.07 -22.28 -19.14
C SER A 250 -24.02 -22.67 -20.64
N ARG A 251 -22.96 -22.24 -21.36
CA ARG A 251 -22.18 -22.88 -22.50
C ARG A 251 -21.57 -21.79 -23.41
N GLN A 252 -20.46 -21.90 -24.16
CA GLN A 252 -19.22 -22.70 -24.22
C GLN A 252 -18.36 -22.16 -25.41
N HIS A 253 -17.01 -22.16 -25.30
CA HIS A 253 -15.92 -22.15 -26.33
C HIS A 253 -15.86 -21.05 -27.42
N SER A 254 -14.69 -20.46 -27.74
CA SER A 254 -13.62 -21.08 -28.55
C SER A 254 -12.29 -20.30 -28.52
N ASP A 255 -11.19 -21.03 -28.75
CA ASP A 255 -9.80 -20.57 -28.85
C ASP A 255 -9.51 -19.67 -30.07
N SER A 256 -8.51 -18.78 -29.94
CA SER A 256 -7.55 -18.53 -31.03
C SER A 256 -6.23 -17.97 -30.50
N SER A 257 -5.14 -18.60 -30.94
CA SER A 257 -3.75 -18.25 -30.70
C SER A 257 -3.31 -17.11 -31.62
N SER A 258 -2.57 -16.10 -31.13
CA SER A 258 -1.51 -15.47 -31.92
C SER A 258 -0.47 -14.72 -31.07
N SER A 259 0.79 -15.07 -31.33
CA SER A 259 2.05 -14.30 -31.14
C SER A 259 2.18 -13.41 -29.91
N GLN A 260 2.79 -13.98 -28.85
CA GLN A 260 3.26 -13.26 -27.68
C GLN A 260 4.42 -12.29 -28.01
N PRO A 261 4.29 -10.97 -27.72
CA PRO A 261 5.37 -10.00 -27.93
C PRO A 261 6.51 -10.18 -26.92
N GLY A 262 7.72 -9.79 -27.31
CA GLY A 262 8.98 -10.08 -26.60
C GLY A 262 9.12 -9.62 -25.15
N PHE A 263 8.20 -8.82 -24.60
CA PHE A 263 8.18 -8.43 -23.19
C PHE A 263 7.73 -9.58 -22.26
N LEU A 264 7.03 -10.59 -22.78
CA LEU A 264 6.57 -11.74 -21.99
C LEU A 264 7.71 -12.61 -21.48
N ARG A 265 8.88 -12.60 -22.15
CA ARG A 265 10.11 -13.21 -21.61
C ARG A 265 10.70 -12.43 -20.44
N VAL A 266 10.51 -11.10 -20.38
CA VAL A 266 11.01 -10.27 -19.27
C VAL A 266 10.06 -10.38 -18.07
N ALA A 267 8.74 -10.41 -18.30
CA ALA A 267 7.73 -10.60 -17.25
C ALA A 267 7.77 -12.00 -16.60
N LEU A 268 8.13 -13.05 -17.36
CA LEU A 268 8.29 -14.41 -16.83
C LEU A 268 9.61 -14.64 -16.08
N MET A 269 10.61 -13.79 -16.26
CA MET A 269 11.92 -13.93 -15.60
C MET A 269 12.09 -13.09 -14.34
N ALA A 270 11.29 -12.03 -14.14
CA ALA A 270 11.38 -11.16 -12.96
C ALA A 270 10.51 -11.63 -11.77
N GLY A 271 9.34 -12.24 -12.03
CA GLY A 271 8.38 -12.59 -10.98
C GLY A 271 7.74 -11.37 -10.28
N GLY A 272 6.55 -11.53 -9.68
CA GLY A 272 5.92 -10.51 -8.83
C GLY A 272 5.15 -9.39 -9.56
N ALA A 273 5.05 -8.21 -8.92
CA ALA A 273 4.12 -7.10 -9.21
C ALA A 273 4.07 -6.62 -10.68
N LEU A 274 5.17 -6.78 -11.43
CA LEU A 274 5.25 -6.53 -12.88
C LEU A 274 4.26 -7.39 -13.70
N ALA A 275 4.07 -8.66 -13.32
CA ALA A 275 3.15 -9.56 -14.02
C ALA A 275 1.68 -9.16 -13.82
N VAL A 276 1.33 -8.66 -12.62
CA VAL A 276 -0.03 -8.20 -12.29
C VAL A 276 -0.34 -6.90 -13.03
N LEU A 277 0.60 -5.95 -13.04
CA LEU A 277 0.46 -4.68 -13.77
C LEU A 277 0.36 -4.92 -15.28
N ALA A 278 1.21 -5.79 -15.84
CA ALA A 278 1.17 -6.14 -17.25
C ALA A 278 -0.15 -6.84 -17.63
N ALA A 279 -0.65 -7.76 -16.79
CA ALA A 279 -1.93 -8.43 -17.02
C ALA A 279 -3.11 -7.45 -16.97
N LEU A 280 -3.09 -6.48 -16.05
CA LEU A 280 -4.11 -5.44 -15.95
C LEU A 280 -4.10 -4.52 -17.18
N VAL A 281 -2.91 -4.09 -17.65
CA VAL A 281 -2.77 -3.31 -18.89
C VAL A 281 -3.36 -4.10 -20.06
N ILE A 282 -2.98 -5.37 -20.24
CA ILE A 282 -3.50 -6.23 -21.31
C ILE A 282 -5.02 -6.39 -21.24
N SER A 283 -5.59 -6.48 -20.03
CA SER A 283 -7.05 -6.62 -19.85
C SER A 283 -7.86 -5.36 -20.19
N LEU A 284 -7.18 -4.22 -20.34
CA LEU A 284 -7.76 -2.90 -20.57
C LEU A 284 -7.51 -2.37 -21.99
N LEU A 285 -6.53 -2.96 -22.72
CA LEU A 285 -6.32 -2.80 -24.16
C LEU A 285 -7.46 -3.48 -24.94
#